data_AF-A0AA35RVL1-F1
#
_entry.id   AF-A0AA35RVL1-F1
#
_cell.length_a   1.000
_cell.length_b   1.000
_cell.length_c   1.000
_cell.angle_alpha   90.00
_cell.angle_beta   90.00
_cell.angle_gamma   90.00
#
_symmetry.space_group_name_H-M   'P 1'
#
loop_
_entity.id
_entity.type
_entity.pdbx_description
1 polymer ?
#
loop_
_entity_poly.entity_id
_entity_poly.type
_entity_poly.pdbx_seq_one_letter_code
_entity_poly.pdbx_strand_id
1 'polypeptide(L)'
;MAEAMVLAIAGGADLLQKTQQTLFQQQETQISRLMSAIVNRDWTQLVRVCCLDNWREVLAALVTYAGPDEFSSLCDLLGERLECEDEGRYRDNANLCYICSGNVDKFVECWNKTARGSQVSAVALQDLMEKVVLLKRAVERERKQLSSTTSSVVAEKFRAYAGILASQGSLATALRYLELSGTSVRHF
;
A
#
# COMPACT_ATOMS: atom_id res chain seq x y z
N MET A 1 -21.68 -31.77 -8.70
CA MET A 1 -21.44 -30.46 -8.05
C MET A 1 -22.18 -29.32 -8.74
N ALA A 2 -22.11 -29.15 -10.07
CA ALA A 2 -22.91 -28.13 -10.78
C ALA A 2 -24.43 -28.29 -10.56
N GLU A 3 -24.94 -29.52 -10.55
CA GLU A 3 -26.36 -29.83 -10.29
C GLU A 3 -26.82 -29.39 -8.89
N ALA A 4 -25.96 -29.55 -7.88
CA ALA A 4 -26.24 -29.11 -6.51
C ALA A 4 -26.31 -27.57 -6.41
N MET A 5 -25.48 -26.86 -7.18
CA MET A 5 -25.50 -25.40 -7.23
C MET A 5 -26.73 -24.87 -7.97
N VAL A 6 -27.17 -25.52 -9.05
CA VAL A 6 -28.42 -25.18 -9.75
C VAL A 6 -29.65 -25.37 -8.83
N LEU A 7 -29.68 -26.48 -8.08
CA LEU A 7 -30.73 -26.74 -7.08
C LEU A 7 -30.72 -25.71 -5.93
N ALA A 8 -29.53 -25.31 -5.48
CA ALA A 8 -29.40 -24.33 -4.40
C ALA A 8 -29.85 -22.92 -4.82
N ILE A 9 -29.61 -22.52 -6.08
CA ILE A 9 -30.14 -21.26 -6.64
C ILE A 9 -31.67 -21.26 -6.66
N ALA A 10 -32.29 -22.38 -7.06
CA ALA A 10 -33.74 -22.52 -7.06
C ALA A 10 -34.35 -22.57 -5.63
N GLY A 11 -33.59 -23.06 -4.65
CA GLY A 11 -34.03 -23.23 -3.26
C GLY A 11 -33.89 -22.00 -2.35
N GLY A 12 -33.44 -20.86 -2.87
CA GLY A 12 -33.32 -19.60 -2.12
C GLY A 12 -31.97 -19.40 -1.41
N ALA A 13 -31.78 -18.20 -0.85
CA ALA A 13 -30.47 -17.72 -0.37
C ALA A 13 -29.84 -18.60 0.73
N ASP A 14 -30.64 -19.10 1.67
CA ASP A 14 -30.14 -19.94 2.77
C ASP A 14 -29.59 -21.29 2.27
N LEU A 15 -30.23 -21.88 1.26
CA LEU A 15 -29.79 -23.14 0.67
C LEU A 15 -28.54 -22.91 -0.19
N LEU A 16 -28.52 -21.82 -0.96
CA LEU A 16 -27.33 -21.39 -1.72
C LEU A 16 -26.10 -21.24 -0.82
N GLN A 17 -26.24 -20.56 0.33
CA GLN A 17 -25.14 -20.31 1.25
C GLN A 17 -24.60 -21.61 1.85
N LYS A 18 -25.48 -22.53 2.30
CA LYS A 18 -25.07 -23.83 2.82
C LYS A 18 -24.35 -24.67 1.76
N THR A 19 -24.89 -24.72 0.55
CA THR A 19 -24.30 -25.49 -0.54
C THR A 19 -22.93 -24.92 -0.95
N GLN A 20 -22.77 -23.59 -0.99
CA GLN A 20 -21.48 -22.92 -1.23
C GLN A 20 -20.46 -23.27 -0.15
N GLN A 21 -20.82 -23.22 1.14
CA GLN A 21 -19.92 -23.57 2.24
C GLN A 21 -19.42 -25.01 2.14
N THR A 22 -20.30 -25.98 1.89
CA THR A 22 -19.91 -27.39 1.72
C THR A 22 -19.00 -27.59 0.50
N LEU A 23 -19.25 -26.85 -0.58
CA LEU A 23 -18.42 -26.86 -1.78
C LEU A 23 -17.00 -26.35 -1.50
N PHE A 24 -16.88 -25.24 -0.77
CA PHE A 24 -15.59 -24.66 -0.41
C PHE A 24 -14.80 -25.55 0.56
N GLN A 25 -15.49 -26.29 1.45
CA GLN A 25 -14.84 -27.26 2.34
C GLN A 25 -14.32 -28.50 1.61
N GLN A 26 -14.97 -28.93 0.52
CA GLN A 26 -14.58 -30.12 -0.24
C GLN A 26 -13.50 -29.84 -1.29
N GLN A 27 -13.37 -28.61 -1.77
CA GLN A 27 -12.34 -28.22 -2.74
C GLN A 27 -11.25 -27.37 -2.06
N GLU A 28 -10.10 -27.95 -1.73
CA GLU A 28 -8.95 -27.20 -1.18
C GLU A 28 -8.05 -26.56 -2.26
N THR A 29 -8.62 -26.16 -3.40
CA THR A 29 -7.83 -25.48 -4.44
C THR A 29 -7.60 -24.01 -4.05
N GLN A 30 -6.54 -23.40 -4.60
CA GLN A 30 -6.25 -21.98 -4.41
C GLN A 30 -7.41 -21.08 -4.87
N ILE A 31 -8.12 -21.47 -5.94
CA ILE A 31 -9.30 -20.77 -6.46
C ILE A 31 -10.48 -20.88 -5.49
N SER A 32 -10.71 -22.05 -4.89
CA SER A 32 -11.76 -22.24 -3.87
C SER A 32 -11.51 -21.36 -2.63
N ARG A 33 -10.26 -21.26 -2.16
CA ARG A 33 -9.88 -20.38 -1.05
C ARG A 33 -10.11 -18.90 -1.37
N LEU A 34 -9.76 -18.46 -2.58
CA LEU A 34 -10.04 -17.09 -3.05
C LEU A 34 -11.55 -16.83 -3.16
N MET A 35 -12.31 -17.75 -3.75
CA MET A 35 -13.76 -17.63 -3.87
C MET A 35 -14.45 -17.61 -2.50
N SER A 36 -14.01 -18.44 -1.55
CA SER A 36 -14.50 -18.43 -0.18
C SER A 36 -14.20 -17.11 0.53
N ALA A 37 -12.99 -16.56 0.36
CA ALA A 37 -12.62 -15.27 0.93
C ALA A 37 -13.44 -14.11 0.33
N ILE A 38 -13.71 -14.13 -0.97
CA ILE A 38 -14.56 -13.13 -1.64
C ILE A 38 -16.02 -13.25 -1.17
N VAL A 39 -16.57 -14.47 -1.11
CA VAL A 39 -17.96 -14.72 -0.69
C VAL A 39 -18.16 -14.36 0.78
N ASN A 40 -17.18 -14.65 1.63
CA ASN A 40 -17.22 -14.32 3.06
C ASN A 40 -16.71 -12.89 3.37
N ARG A 41 -16.29 -12.13 2.35
CA ARG A 41 -15.67 -10.79 2.47
C ARG A 41 -14.46 -10.73 3.41
N ASP A 42 -13.71 -11.81 3.52
CA ASP A 42 -12.49 -11.87 4.31
C ASP A 42 -11.26 -11.47 3.47
N TRP A 43 -11.16 -10.17 3.19
CA TRP A 43 -10.06 -9.59 2.42
C TRP A 43 -8.70 -9.80 3.09
N THR A 44 -8.66 -9.88 4.42
CA THR A 44 -7.43 -10.09 5.17
C THR A 44 -6.86 -11.47 4.90
N GLN A 45 -7.69 -12.52 4.94
CA GLN A 45 -7.25 -13.88 4.59
C GLN A 45 -6.83 -13.98 3.12
N LEU A 46 -7.57 -13.32 2.22
CA LEU A 46 -7.22 -13.25 0.81
C LEU A 46 -5.81 -12.69 0.62
N VAL A 47 -5.52 -11.53 1.21
CA VAL A 47 -4.21 -10.88 1.13
C VAL A 47 -3.12 -11.69 1.81
N ARG A 48 -3.42 -12.57 2.78
CA ARG A 48 -2.42 -13.44 3.45
C ARG A 48 -2.09 -14.71 2.69
N VAL A 49 -3.05 -15.27 1.95
CA VAL A 49 -2.94 -16.59 1.33
C VAL A 49 -2.68 -16.50 -0.17
N CYS A 50 -2.92 -15.34 -0.80
CA CYS A 50 -2.72 -15.18 -2.24
C CYS A 50 -1.26 -15.44 -2.65
N CYS A 51 -1.10 -16.04 -3.83
CA CYS A 51 0.19 -16.08 -4.52
C CYS A 51 0.59 -14.68 -4.97
N LEU A 52 1.85 -14.32 -4.72
CA LEU A 52 2.35 -12.99 -5.03
C LEU A 52 2.52 -12.75 -6.53
N ASP A 53 2.48 -13.78 -7.38
CA ASP A 53 2.42 -13.61 -8.82
C ASP A 53 1.12 -12.93 -9.30
N ASN A 54 0.02 -13.10 -8.54
CA ASN A 54 -1.29 -12.50 -8.83
C ASN A 54 -1.62 -11.30 -7.93
N TRP A 55 -0.59 -10.59 -7.45
CA TRP A 55 -0.77 -9.44 -6.55
C TRP A 55 -1.61 -8.31 -7.17
N ARG A 56 -1.61 -8.17 -8.50
CA ARG A 56 -2.37 -7.13 -9.21
C ARG A 56 -3.86 -7.39 -9.15
N GLU A 57 -4.25 -8.64 -9.30
CA GLU A 57 -5.64 -9.09 -9.23
C GLU A 57 -6.17 -8.93 -7.80
N VAL A 58 -5.32 -9.23 -6.81
CA VAL A 58 -5.63 -8.98 -5.40
C VAL A 58 -5.81 -7.49 -5.15
N LEU A 59 -4.88 -6.64 -5.60
CA LEU A 59 -4.99 -5.19 -5.43
C LEU A 59 -6.22 -4.62 -6.15
N ALA A 60 -6.54 -5.11 -7.35
CA ALA A 60 -7.75 -4.70 -8.07
C ALA A 60 -9.03 -5.10 -7.30
N ALA A 61 -9.05 -6.28 -6.69
CA ALA A 61 -10.15 -6.70 -5.82
C ALA A 61 -10.27 -5.79 -4.58
N LEU A 62 -9.14 -5.43 -3.95
CA LEU A 62 -9.13 -4.48 -2.82
C LEU A 62 -9.70 -3.12 -3.22
N VAL A 63 -9.26 -2.55 -4.35
CA VAL A 63 -9.76 -1.26 -4.86
C VAL A 63 -11.26 -1.31 -5.18
N THR A 64 -11.75 -2.47 -5.61
CA THR A 64 -13.15 -2.63 -6.05
C THR A 64 -14.11 -2.89 -4.89
N TYR A 65 -13.68 -3.67 -3.90
CA TYR A 65 -14.59 -4.27 -2.91
C TYR A 65 -14.26 -3.99 -1.45
N ALA A 66 -13.04 -3.55 -1.12
CA ALA A 66 -12.70 -3.22 0.26
C ALA A 66 -13.37 -1.92 0.69
N GLY A 67 -13.81 -1.86 1.94
CA GLY A 67 -14.32 -0.62 2.55
C GLY A 67 -13.22 0.44 2.69
N PRO A 68 -13.59 1.73 2.75
CA PRO A 68 -12.61 2.84 2.84
C PRO A 68 -11.74 2.76 4.10
N ASP A 69 -12.27 2.24 5.20
CA ASP A 69 -11.56 2.15 6.48
C ASP A 69 -10.53 0.99 6.51
N GLU A 70 -10.78 -0.09 5.77
CA GLU A 70 -9.92 -1.27 5.73
C GLU A 70 -8.94 -1.27 4.54
N PHE A 71 -9.27 -0.56 3.46
CA PHE A 71 -8.49 -0.52 2.23
C PHE A 71 -7.02 -0.15 2.48
N SER A 72 -6.76 0.90 3.25
CA SER A 72 -5.40 1.34 3.58
C SER A 72 -4.61 0.26 4.32
N SER A 73 -5.23 -0.40 5.31
CA SER A 73 -4.59 -1.48 6.08
C SER A 73 -4.33 -2.74 5.24
N LEU A 74 -5.24 -3.07 4.32
CA LEU A 74 -5.10 -4.23 3.42
C LEU A 74 -4.01 -4.01 2.36
N CYS A 75 -3.92 -2.80 1.80
CA CYS A 75 -2.83 -2.42 0.91
C CYS A 75 -1.48 -2.45 1.62
N ASP A 76 -1.42 -1.95 2.85
CA ASP A 76 -0.21 -2.03 3.68
C ASP A 76 0.22 -3.48 3.93
N LEU A 77 -0.72 -4.38 4.25
CA LEU A 77 -0.45 -5.79 4.46
C LEU A 77 0.06 -6.47 3.19
N LEU A 78 -0.53 -6.16 2.03
CA LEU A 78 -0.07 -6.68 0.74
C LEU A 78 1.35 -6.17 0.42
N GLY A 79 1.61 -4.88 0.70
CA GLY A 79 2.92 -4.26 0.53
C GLY A 79 4.00 -4.92 1.37
N GLU A 80 3.73 -5.17 2.65
CA GLU A 80 4.65 -5.87 3.55
C GLU A 80 4.98 -7.29 3.05
N ARG A 81 3.96 -8.04 2.59
CA ARG A 81 4.19 -9.38 2.01
C ARG A 81 5.08 -9.32 0.78
N LEU A 82 4.81 -8.39 -0.14
CA LEU A 82 5.62 -8.21 -1.36
C LEU A 82 7.06 -7.79 -1.04
N GLU A 83 7.24 -7.00 0.02
CA GLU A 83 8.56 -6.55 0.45
C GLU A 83 9.39 -7.66 1.11
N CYS A 84 8.75 -8.58 1.84
CA CYS A 84 9.40 -9.71 2.50
C CYS A 84 9.76 -10.86 1.55
N GLU A 85 9.21 -10.90 0.34
CA GLU A 85 9.41 -11.99 -0.61
C GLU A 85 10.72 -11.83 -1.41
N ASP A 86 11.47 -12.92 -1.51
CA ASP A 86 12.57 -13.15 -2.48
C ASP A 86 13.55 -11.96 -2.62
N GLU A 87 14.12 -11.54 -1.49
CA GLU A 87 15.13 -10.47 -1.37
C GLU A 87 14.76 -9.12 -2.05
N GLY A 88 13.47 -8.85 -2.22
CA GLY A 88 12.97 -7.61 -2.81
C GLY A 88 12.71 -7.68 -4.31
N ARG A 89 12.52 -8.86 -4.88
CA ARG A 89 12.02 -9.05 -6.25
C ARG A 89 10.75 -8.25 -6.55
N TYR A 90 9.83 -8.15 -5.58
CA TYR A 90 8.56 -7.44 -5.72
C TYR A 90 8.55 -6.05 -5.08
N ARG A 91 9.72 -5.45 -4.83
CA ARG A 91 9.82 -4.19 -4.08
C ARG A 91 9.11 -3.00 -4.75
N ASP A 92 9.21 -2.88 -6.07
CA ASP A 92 8.48 -1.84 -6.81
C ASP A 92 6.96 -2.01 -6.72
N ASN A 93 6.49 -3.26 -6.56
CA ASN A 93 5.07 -3.55 -6.37
C ASN A 93 4.63 -3.22 -4.94
N ALA A 94 5.50 -3.45 -3.94
CA ALA A 94 5.27 -3.01 -2.57
C ALA A 94 5.15 -1.48 -2.49
N ASN A 95 6.00 -0.74 -3.22
CA ASN A 95 5.90 0.72 -3.34
C ASN A 95 4.53 1.17 -3.86
N LEU A 96 3.98 0.49 -4.87
CA LEU A 96 2.64 0.80 -5.36
C LEU A 96 1.57 0.56 -4.28
N CYS A 97 1.69 -0.51 -3.50
CA CYS A 97 0.77 -0.80 -2.41
C CYS A 97 0.80 0.28 -1.31
N TYR A 98 1.99 0.77 -0.95
CA TYR A 98 2.14 1.88 0.01
C TYR A 98 1.63 3.22 -0.54
N ILE A 99 1.71 3.44 -1.86
CA ILE A 99 1.07 4.59 -2.51
C ILE A 99 -0.45 4.48 -2.41
N CYS A 100 -1.01 3.30 -2.72
CA CYS A 100 -2.46 3.06 -2.60
C CYS A 100 -2.96 3.20 -1.16
N SER A 101 -2.20 2.77 -0.16
CA SER A 101 -2.58 2.93 1.25
C SER A 101 -2.41 4.35 1.78
N GLY A 102 -1.67 5.21 1.06
CA GLY A 102 -1.27 6.54 1.50
C GLY A 102 -0.20 6.53 2.62
N ASN A 103 0.49 5.41 2.82
CA ASN A 103 1.47 5.26 3.89
C ASN A 103 2.86 5.77 3.44
N VAL A 104 3.10 7.06 3.68
CA VAL A 104 4.35 7.74 3.31
C VAL A 104 5.56 7.17 4.05
N ASP A 105 5.38 6.75 5.30
CA ASP A 105 6.47 6.26 6.14
C ASP A 105 7.00 4.93 5.61
N LYS A 106 6.11 3.95 5.36
CA LYS A 106 6.48 2.66 4.77
C LYS A 106 7.07 2.81 3.37
N PHE A 107 6.55 3.73 2.55
CA PHE A 107 7.12 4.03 1.24
C PHE A 107 8.59 4.48 1.33
N VAL A 108 8.92 5.41 2.25
CA VAL A 108 10.29 5.88 2.43
C VAL A 108 11.20 4.83 3.08
N GLU A 109 10.68 4.04 4.01
CA GLU A 109 11.41 2.91 4.60
C GLU A 109 11.77 1.84 3.56
N CYS A 110 10.82 1.46 2.70
CA CYS A 110 11.02 0.51 1.61
C CYS A 110 12.09 1.01 0.63
N TRP A 111 12.04 2.29 0.26
CA TRP A 111 13.06 2.92 -0.57
C TRP A 111 14.44 2.91 0.11
N ASN A 112 14.50 3.21 1.41
CA ASN A 112 15.75 3.23 2.17
C ASN A 112 16.46 1.88 2.19
N LYS A 113 15.72 0.77 2.26
CA LYS A 113 16.31 -0.57 2.19
C LYS A 113 17.01 -0.82 0.86
N THR A 114 16.53 -0.23 -0.24
CA THR A 114 17.17 -0.30 -1.56
C THR A 114 18.42 0.57 -1.64
N ALA A 115 18.34 1.76 -1.06
CA ALA A 115 19.41 2.76 -1.06
C ALA A 115 20.66 2.34 -0.26
N ARG A 116 20.60 1.33 0.62
CA ARG A 116 21.74 0.90 1.45
C ARG A 116 22.84 0.17 0.67
N GLY A 117 22.57 -0.32 -0.54
CA GLY A 117 23.55 -1.05 -1.37
C GLY A 117 24.32 -0.19 -2.40
N SER A 118 23.85 1.02 -2.68
CA SER A 118 24.44 1.92 -3.68
C SER A 118 24.42 3.35 -3.15
N GLN A 119 25.52 4.09 -3.30
CA GLN A 119 25.60 5.47 -2.86
C GLN A 119 24.39 6.26 -3.40
N VAL A 120 23.56 6.80 -2.51
CA VAL A 120 22.36 7.54 -2.88
C VAL A 120 22.77 8.74 -3.72
N SER A 121 22.42 8.72 -5.01
CA SER A 121 22.65 9.84 -5.90
C SER A 121 21.67 10.97 -5.58
N ALA A 122 22.09 12.22 -5.82
CA ALA A 122 21.21 13.38 -5.69
C ALA A 122 19.93 13.24 -6.53
N VAL A 123 20.04 12.61 -7.71
CA VAL A 123 18.92 12.33 -8.61
C VAL A 123 17.93 11.34 -7.98
N ALA A 124 18.42 10.23 -7.41
CA ALA A 124 17.53 9.25 -6.77
C ALA A 124 16.80 9.84 -5.55
N LEU A 125 17.46 10.72 -4.80
CA LEU A 125 16.82 11.42 -3.69
C LEU A 125 15.79 12.43 -4.18
N GLN A 126 16.07 13.17 -5.26
CA GLN A 126 15.08 14.06 -5.87
C GLN A 126 13.81 13.30 -6.29
N ASP A 127 13.98 12.19 -7.01
CA ASP A 127 12.86 11.37 -7.48
C ASP A 127 12.00 10.85 -6.33
N LEU A 128 12.63 10.45 -5.22
CA LEU A 128 11.93 10.07 -4.00
C LEU A 128 11.13 11.25 -3.44
N MET A 129 11.78 12.40 -3.29
CA MET A 129 11.17 13.55 -2.63
C MET A 129 9.98 14.12 -3.43
N GLU A 130 10.05 14.12 -4.76
CA GLU A 130 8.92 14.49 -5.61
C GLU A 130 7.72 13.57 -5.39
N LYS A 131 7.94 12.24 -5.37
CA LYS A 131 6.89 11.25 -5.10
C LYS A 131 6.31 11.39 -3.70
N VAL A 132 7.14 11.61 -2.68
CA VAL A 132 6.72 11.81 -1.28
C VAL A 132 5.85 13.06 -1.13
N VAL A 133 6.25 14.19 -1.74
CA VAL A 133 5.47 15.42 -1.69
C VAL A 133 4.15 15.27 -2.42
N LEU A 134 4.14 14.60 -3.58
CA LEU A 134 2.92 14.32 -4.33
C LEU A 134 1.97 13.42 -3.53
N LEU A 135 2.48 12.34 -2.93
CA LEU A 135 1.71 11.41 -2.12
C LEU A 135 1.12 12.10 -0.90
N LYS A 136 1.92 12.85 -0.14
CA LYS A 136 1.43 13.64 1.00
C LYS A 136 0.27 14.56 0.62
N ARG A 137 0.41 15.31 -0.48
CA ARG A 137 -0.65 16.21 -0.97
C ARG A 137 -1.90 15.45 -1.43
N ALA A 138 -1.74 14.27 -2.01
CA ALA A 138 -2.88 13.43 -2.41
C ALA A 138 -3.64 12.94 -1.18
N VAL A 139 -2.93 12.42 -0.18
CA VAL A 139 -3.50 11.93 1.09
C VAL A 139 -4.19 13.05 1.87
N GLU A 140 -3.60 14.24 1.94
CA GLU A 140 -4.20 15.42 2.60
C GLU A 140 -5.53 15.84 1.94
N ARG A 141 -5.58 15.81 0.60
CA ARG A 141 -6.80 16.13 -0.15
C ARG A 141 -7.89 15.08 0.06
N GLU A 142 -7.53 13.81 0.05
CA GLU A 142 -8.47 12.71 0.23
C GLU A 142 -9.04 12.68 1.65
N ARG A 143 -8.17 12.79 2.67
CA ARG A 143 -8.55 12.71 4.08
C ARG A 143 -9.14 14.00 4.64
N LYS A 144 -9.10 15.11 3.88
CA LYS A 144 -9.51 16.47 4.31
C LYS A 144 -8.87 16.90 5.64
N GLN A 145 -7.72 16.33 5.96
CA GLN A 145 -6.96 16.59 7.19
C GLN A 145 -5.52 16.87 6.82
N LEU A 146 -4.92 17.88 7.46
CA LEU A 146 -3.49 18.14 7.38
C LEU A 146 -2.77 17.04 8.16
N SER A 147 -2.01 16.19 7.47
CA SER A 147 -1.16 15.22 8.15
C SER A 147 0.01 15.95 8.81
N SER A 148 -0.14 16.30 10.09
CA SER A 148 0.83 17.11 10.82
C SER A 148 2.08 16.35 11.27
N THR A 149 2.05 15.02 11.22
CA THR A 149 3.11 14.18 11.79
C THR A 149 3.90 13.53 10.67
N THR A 150 5.07 14.10 10.36
CA THR A 150 6.07 13.47 9.49
C THR A 150 6.96 12.60 10.36
N SER A 151 7.16 11.32 10.01
CA SER A 151 8.11 10.49 10.76
C SER A 151 9.53 11.04 10.69
N SER A 152 10.35 10.70 11.69
CA SER A 152 11.75 11.12 11.74
C SER A 152 12.54 10.71 10.49
N VAL A 153 12.24 9.53 9.94
CA VAL A 153 12.89 8.97 8.75
C VAL A 153 12.58 9.80 7.51
N VAL A 154 11.31 10.18 7.33
CA VAL A 154 10.89 11.03 6.21
C VAL A 154 11.48 12.44 6.37
N ALA A 155 11.49 13.00 7.58
CA ALA A 155 12.06 14.31 7.86
C ALA A 155 13.57 14.38 7.57
N GLU A 156 14.31 13.30 7.83
CA GLU A 156 15.73 13.21 7.48
C GLU A 156 15.95 13.34 5.97
N LYS A 157 15.09 12.74 5.14
CA LYS A 157 15.17 12.85 3.68
C LYS A 157 14.84 14.25 3.17
N PHE A 158 13.84 14.90 3.77
CA PHE A 158 13.56 16.31 3.50
C PHE A 158 14.77 17.20 3.79
N ARG A 159 15.46 16.99 4.93
CA ARG A 159 16.68 17.75 5.26
C ARG A 159 17.83 17.47 4.30
N ALA A 160 18.08 16.21 3.96
CA ALA A 160 19.12 15.83 3.01
C ALA A 160 18.90 16.49 1.64
N TYR A 161 17.66 16.46 1.14
CA TYR A 161 17.32 17.07 -0.14
C TYR A 161 17.35 18.60 -0.11
N ALA A 162 16.86 19.21 0.97
CA ALA A 162 16.97 20.66 1.17
C ALA A 162 18.44 21.13 1.20
N GLY A 163 19.35 20.33 1.78
CA GLY A 163 20.78 20.60 1.75
C GLY A 163 21.36 20.62 0.33
N ILE A 164 20.92 19.70 -0.54
CA ILE A 164 21.30 19.68 -1.97
C ILE A 164 20.77 20.91 -2.70
N LEU A 165 19.50 21.28 -2.46
CA LEU A 165 18.91 22.47 -3.09
C LEU A 165 19.61 23.75 -2.64
N ALA A 166 19.97 23.85 -1.36
CA ALA A 166 20.69 24.99 -0.82
C ALA A 166 22.09 25.12 -1.41
N SER A 167 22.83 24.01 -1.58
CA SER A 167 24.17 24.03 -2.19
C SER A 167 24.15 24.42 -3.68
N GLN A 168 23.01 24.23 -4.35
CA GLN A 168 22.77 24.69 -5.73
C GLN A 168 22.24 26.13 -5.81
N GLY A 169 22.11 26.84 -4.68
CA GLY A 169 21.61 28.23 -4.63
C GLY A 169 20.09 28.36 -4.61
N SER A 170 19.33 27.26 -4.60
CA SER A 170 17.85 27.25 -4.59
C SER A 170 17.28 27.32 -3.16
N LEU A 171 17.64 28.38 -2.42
CA LEU A 171 17.30 28.54 -1.01
C LEU A 171 15.78 28.58 -0.75
N ALA A 172 15.02 29.27 -1.60
CA ALA A 172 13.56 29.36 -1.46
C ALA A 172 12.89 27.98 -1.56
N THR A 173 13.36 27.14 -2.49
CA THR A 173 12.85 25.77 -2.64
C THR A 173 13.28 24.90 -1.46
N ALA A 174 14.54 25.01 -1.03
CA ALA A 174 15.04 24.29 0.14
C ALA A 174 14.20 24.56 1.40
N LEU A 175 13.89 25.83 1.68
CA LEU A 175 13.02 26.23 2.80
C LEU A 175 11.63 25.59 2.70
N ARG A 176 11.02 25.60 1.51
CA ARG A 176 9.70 24.98 1.30
C ARG A 176 9.70 23.48 1.58
N TYR A 177 10.77 22.76 1.23
CA TYR A 177 10.90 21.35 1.58
C TYR A 177 11.08 21.13 3.09
N LEU A 178 11.76 22.05 3.80
CA LEU A 178 11.87 21.98 5.26
C LEU A 178 10.53 22.25 5.96
N GLU A 179 9.76 23.24 5.50
CA GLU A 179 8.40 23.50 6.02
C GLU A 179 7.49 22.27 5.88
N LEU A 180 7.56 21.57 4.75
CA LEU A 180 6.83 20.32 4.50
C LEU A 180 7.26 19.14 5.40
N SER A 181 8.43 19.23 6.04
CA SER A 181 8.94 18.21 6.96
C SER A 181 8.36 18.33 8.38
N GLY A 182 7.56 19.36 8.66
CA GLY A 182 6.96 19.60 9.98
C GLY A 182 7.87 20.38 10.93
N THR A 183 9.03 20.86 10.49
CA THR A 183 9.72 21.93 11.21
C THR A 183 8.97 23.23 10.95
N SER A 184 7.92 23.47 11.74
CA SER A 184 7.47 24.84 11.97
C SER A 184 8.70 25.59 12.46
N VAL A 185 9.27 26.42 11.58
CA VAL A 185 10.30 27.38 11.97
C VAL A 185 9.65 28.16 13.09
N ARG A 186 10.09 27.91 14.32
CA ARG A 186 9.71 28.73 15.47
C ARG A 186 10.18 30.13 15.10
N HIS A 187 9.24 30.97 14.68
CA HIS A 187 9.46 32.40 14.56
C HIS A 187 9.96 32.85 15.93
N PHE A 188 11.23 33.24 15.98
CA PHE A 188 11.77 34.10 17.03
C PHE A 188 11.23 35.51 16.83
#